data_AF-A0A9X2QLB7-F1
#
_entry.id   AF-A0A9X2QLB7-F1
#
_cell.length_a   1.000
_cell.length_b   1.000
_cell.length_c   1.000
_cell.angle_alpha   90.00
_cell.angle_beta   90.00
_cell.angle_gamma   90.00
#
_symmetry.space_group_name_H-M   'P 1'
#
loop_
_entity.id
_entity.type
_entity.pdbx_description
1 polymer ?
#
loop_
_entity_poly.entity_id
_entity_poly.type
_entity_poly.pdbx_seq_one_letter_code
_entity_poly.pdbx_strand_id
1 'polypeptide(L)' 'MPHVRPSGLRLEQLGFAICTRLRITASEGQLLMEVLPPVEVPAKQLRARR' A
#
# COMPACT_ATOMS: atom_id res chain seq x y z
N MET A 1 -19.69 -3.36 -6.32
CA MET A 1 -18.60 -3.61 -5.37
C MET A 1 -18.44 -2.37 -4.50
N PRO A 2 -18.45 -2.47 -3.15
CA PRO A 2 -18.29 -1.29 -2.29
C PRO A 2 -16.86 -0.74 -2.43
N HIS A 3 -16.74 0.57 -2.65
CA HIS A 3 -15.46 1.27 -2.70
C HIS A 3 -15.48 2.41 -1.68
N VAL A 4 -14.32 2.67 -1.09
CA VAL A 4 -14.14 3.71 -0.06
C VAL A 4 -13.09 4.69 -0.58
N ARG A 5 -13.42 5.97 -0.57
CA ARG A 5 -12.47 7.05 -0.85
C ARG A 5 -12.04 7.68 0.49
N PRO A 6 -10.77 7.53 0.92
CA PRO A 6 -10.31 8.20 2.12
C PRO A 6 -10.37 9.72 1.90
N SER A 7 -11.27 10.41 2.63
CA SER A 7 -11.35 11.87 2.85
C SER A 7 -11.20 12.85 1.66
N GLY A 8 -11.15 12.38 0.42
CA GLY A 8 -10.79 13.20 -0.74
C GLY A 8 -9.28 13.47 -0.89
N LEU A 9 -8.48 13.14 0.13
CA LEU A 9 -7.02 13.27 0.15
C LEU A 9 -6.38 12.12 -0.63
N ARG A 10 -5.34 12.45 -1.40
CA ARG A 10 -4.53 11.45 -2.08
C ARG A 10 -3.57 10.80 -1.08
N LEU A 11 -3.22 9.53 -1.30
CA LEU A 11 -2.30 8.80 -0.43
C LEU A 11 -0.93 9.48 -0.35
N GLU A 12 -0.49 10.10 -1.43
CA GLU A 12 0.74 10.91 -1.48
C GLU A 12 0.69 12.12 -0.52
N GLN A 13 -0.48 12.72 -0.33
CA GLN A 13 -0.66 13.84 0.61
C GLN A 13 -0.62 13.39 2.07
N LEU A 14 -0.92 12.11 2.31
CA LEU A 14 -0.79 11.47 3.62
C LEU A 14 0.64 10.93 3.86
N GLY A 15 1.57 11.16 2.92
CA GLY A 15 2.97 10.72 3.03
C GLY A 15 3.24 9.29 2.54
N PHE A 16 2.27 8.64 1.87
CA PHE A 16 2.48 7.31 1.30
C PHE A 16 3.06 7.41 -0.12
N ALA A 17 4.01 6.53 -0.45
CA ALA A 17 4.59 6.45 -1.78
C ALA A 17 4.07 5.25 -2.57
N ILE A 18 4.16 5.32 -3.91
CA ILE A 18 3.94 4.17 -4.80
C ILE A 18 4.93 3.06 -4.43
N CYS A 19 4.51 1.80 -4.54
CA CYS A 19 5.26 0.61 -4.12
C CYS A 19 5.48 0.49 -2.59
N THR A 20 4.85 1.34 -1.78
CA THR A 20 4.81 1.15 -0.33
C THR A 20 3.81 0.05 0.03
N ARG A 21 4.22 -0.89 0.88
CA ARG A 21 3.32 -1.93 1.35
C ARG A 21 2.51 -1.40 2.53
N LEU A 22 1.18 -1.51 2.45
CA LEU A 22 0.27 -1.09 3.51
C LEU A 22 -0.42 -2.32 4.11
N ARG A 23 -0.57 -2.31 5.43
CA ARG A 23 -1.49 -3.19 6.15
C ARG A 23 -2.78 -2.43 6.40
N ILE A 24 -3.89 -3.01 5.97
CA ILE A 24 -5.23 -2.46 6.22
C ILE A 24 -5.94 -3.45 7.15
N THR A 25 -6.39 -2.96 8.30
CA THR A 25 -7.17 -3.75 9.26
C THR A 25 -8.55 -3.09 9.40
N ALA A 26 -9.61 -3.88 9.20
CA ALA A 26 -10.98 -3.45 9.41
C ALA A 26 -11.52 -4.00 10.73
N SER A 27 -12.14 -3.12 11.51
CA SER A 27 -12.90 -3.45 12.71
C SER A 27 -14.25 -2.74 12.67
N GLU A 28 -15.11 -3.01 13.64
CA GLU A 28 -16.45 -2.40 13.67
C GLU A 28 -16.35 -0.87 13.68
N GLY A 29 -16.87 -0.22 12.64
CA GLY A 29 -16.87 1.24 12.48
C GLY A 29 -15.49 1.87 12.25
N GLN A 30 -14.42 1.08 12.08
CA GLN A 30 -13.05 1.59 12.02
C GLN A 30 -12.20 0.91 10.94
N LEU A 31 -11.31 1.70 10.34
CA LEU A 31 -10.28 1.24 9.42
C LEU A 31 -8.94 1.78 9.89
N LEU A 32 -8.00 0.88 10.13
CA LEU A 32 -6.61 1.22 10.45
C LEU A 32 -5.73 0.94 9.23
N MET A 33 -4.84 1.89 8.92
CA MET A 33 -3.87 1.79 7.82
C MET A 33 -2.46 2.01 8.37
N GLU A 34 -1.58 1.03 8.19
CA GLU A 34 -0.20 1.05 8.69
C GLU A 34 0.78 0.85 7.54
N VAL A 35 1.88 1.62 7.53
CA VAL A 35 3.00 1.38 6.60
C VAL A 35 3.78 0.17 7.11
N LEU A 36 3.88 -0.85 6.26
CA LEU A 36 4.79 -1.96 6.53
C LEU A 36 6.20 -1.61 6.03
N PRO A 37 7.25 -2.01 6.77
CA PRO A 37 8.61 -1.86 6.27
C PRO A 37 8.75 -2.60 4.93
N PRO A 38 9.63 -2.12 4.03
CA PRO A 38 9.89 -2.81 2.78
C PRO A 38 10.38 -4.22 3.09
N VAL A 39 9.61 -5.23 2.66
CA VAL A 39 10.06 -6.61 2.72
C VAL A 39 11.10 -6.78 1.62
N GLU A 40 12.33 -7.09 1.99
CA GLU A 40 13.37 -7.51 1.04
C GLU A 40 12.89 -8.76 0.31
N VAL A 41 12.37 -8.55 -0.90
CA VAL A 41 12.14 -9.63 -1.85
C VAL A 41 13.45 -9.84 -2.58
N PRO A 42 14.05 -11.06 -2.55
CA PRO A 42 15.26 -11.33 -3.31
C PRO A 42 14.99 -10.98 -4.77
N ALA A 43 15.85 -10.13 -5.33
CA ALA A 43 15.71 -9.63 -6.69
C ALA A 43 15.69 -10.83 -7.65
N LYS A 44 14.50 -11.23 -8.10
CA LYS A 44 14.35 -12.22 -9.16
C LYS A 44 14.92 -11.56 -10.41
N GLN A 45 16.11 -12.00 -10.81
CA GLN A 45 16.76 -11.51 -12.02
C GLN A 45 15.83 -11.73 -13.21
N LEU A 46 15.14 -10.68 -13.63
CA LEU A 46 14.41 -10.65 -14.89
C LEU A 46 15.47 -10.72 -15.97
N ARG A 47 15.71 -11.93 -16.50
CA ARG A 47 16.57 -12.10 -17.67
C ARG A 47 16.00 -11.24 -18.78
N ALA A 48 16.78 -10.26 -19.23
CA ALA A 48 16.49 -9.50 -20.42
C ALA A 48 16.27 -10.49 -21.58
N ARG A 49 15.07 -10.53 -22.16
CA ARG A 49 14.89 -11.14 -23.48
C ARG A 49 15.47 -10.14 -24.48
N ARG A 50 16.57 -10.55 -25.11
CA ARG A 50 17.16 -9.86 -26.27
C ARG A 50 16.20 -9.93 -27.46
#